data_AF-A0A958WV39-F1
#
_entry.id   AF-A0A958WV39-F1
#
_cell.length_a   1.000
_cell.length_b   1.000
_cell.length_c   1.000
_cell.angle_alpha   90.00
_cell.angle_beta   90.00
_cell.angle_gamma   90.00
#
_symmetry.space_group_name_H-M   'P 1'
#
loop_
_entity.id
_entity.type
_entity.pdbx_description
1 polymer ?
#
loop_
_entity_poly.entity_id
_entity_poly.type
_entity_poly.pdbx_seq_one_letter_code
_entity_poly.pdbx_strand_id
1 'polypeptide(L)'
;MVNIAIDSEEAILELEQENPLEQMVRSGAVSFWSGMPREHFHRFLLRNPDFKIERDKHGYITIHPPMTYDSSFYEGIAFTLLSNWSLKNRKLGLAFSPSAAFDLPDGSTHKADGAWISIEKHKRMTEEERKKIAAIVPDFVMEVRSQTDRISKLKKKMEDTWIANGVRLAWLIDPIKEKAWVYRQDGTKEEIENFS
;
A
#
# COMPACT_ATOMS: atom_id res chain seq x y z
N MET A 1 -31.94 25.51 17.74
CA MET A 1 -30.51 25.83 17.50
C MET A 1 -29.77 25.51 18.79
N VAL A 2 -29.11 24.36 18.84
CA VAL A 2 -28.26 23.99 19.98
C VAL A 2 -26.90 24.61 19.71
N ASN A 3 -26.54 25.61 20.49
CA ASN A 3 -25.22 26.21 20.48
C ASN A 3 -24.30 25.25 21.25
N ILE A 4 -23.50 24.46 20.53
CA ILE A 4 -22.36 23.77 21.13
C ILE A 4 -21.21 24.78 21.10
N ALA A 5 -21.13 25.60 22.14
CA ALA A 5 -19.90 26.32 22.43
C ALA A 5 -18.91 25.27 22.93
N ILE A 6 -18.01 24.84 22.04
CA ILE A 6 -16.85 24.05 22.42
C ILE A 6 -15.91 25.04 23.10
N ASP A 7 -15.75 24.91 24.41
CA ASP A 7 -14.88 25.77 25.19
C ASP A 7 -13.44 25.54 24.72
N SER A 8 -12.82 26.58 24.15
CA SER A 8 -11.55 26.49 23.44
C SER A 8 -10.37 26.14 24.34
N GLU A 9 -10.52 26.24 25.67
CA GLU A 9 -9.49 25.84 26.63
C GLU A 9 -9.50 24.33 26.92
N GLU A 10 -10.64 23.63 26.87
CA GLU A 10 -10.69 22.16 26.99
C GLU A 10 -10.09 21.46 25.77
N ALA A 11 -10.26 22.04 24.57
CA ALA A 11 -9.63 21.53 23.34
C ALA A 11 -8.10 21.70 23.31
N ILE A 12 -7.54 22.58 24.14
CA ILE A 12 -6.09 22.80 24.26
C ILE A 12 -5.46 21.84 25.28
N LEU A 13 -6.25 21.31 26.22
CA LEU A 13 -5.79 20.40 27.28
C LEU A 13 -5.94 18.90 26.93
N GLU A 14 -6.75 18.55 25.93
CA GLU A 14 -6.78 17.20 25.32
C GLU A 14 -5.75 16.99 24.19
N LEU A 15 -4.83 17.94 23.99
CA LEU A 15 -3.55 17.66 23.32
C LEU A 15 -2.65 16.87 24.28
N GLU A 16 -3.12 15.71 24.74
CA GLU A 16 -2.23 14.64 25.19
C GLU A 16 -1.17 14.50 24.09
N GLN A 17 0.09 14.78 24.42
CA GLN A 17 1.21 14.92 23.49
C GLN A 17 1.08 13.99 22.29
N GLU A 18 0.49 14.49 21.18
CA GLU A 18 0.28 13.69 19.99
C GLU A 18 1.62 13.05 19.63
N ASN A 19 1.61 11.75 19.32
CA ASN A 19 2.81 11.02 18.97
C ASN A 19 3.64 11.84 17.96
N PRO A 20 4.90 12.21 18.25
CA PRO A 20 5.68 13.07 17.37
C PRO A 20 5.77 12.54 15.94
N LEU A 21 5.69 11.22 15.77
CA LEU A 21 5.65 10.60 14.46
C LEU A 21 4.37 10.95 13.69
N GLU A 22 3.20 10.95 14.35
CA GLU A 22 1.92 11.36 13.75
C GLU A 22 2.00 12.81 13.28
N GLN A 23 2.51 13.70 14.12
CA GLN A 23 2.68 15.11 13.78
C GLN A 23 3.57 15.29 12.54
N MET A 24 4.69 14.56 12.47
CA MET A 24 5.61 14.62 11.33
C MET A 24 4.94 14.15 10.04
N VAL A 25 4.19 13.04 10.08
CA VAL A 25 3.60 12.47 8.86
C VAL A 25 2.36 13.22 8.37
N ARG A 26 1.68 14.00 9.21
CA ARG A 26 0.57 14.88 8.77
C ARG A 26 1.01 15.89 7.70
N SER A 27 2.29 16.26 7.68
CA SER A 27 2.86 17.19 6.69
C SER A 27 3.33 16.52 5.40
N GLY A 28 3.22 15.19 5.31
CA GLY A 28 3.61 14.38 4.15
C GLY A 28 4.46 13.16 4.53
N ALA A 29 4.82 12.37 3.54
CA ALA A 29 5.59 11.15 3.78
C ALA A 29 6.98 11.46 4.35
N VAL A 30 7.34 10.78 5.43
CA VAL A 30 8.65 10.88 6.08
C VAL A 30 9.49 9.70 5.64
N SER A 31 10.69 9.94 5.14
CA SER A 31 11.62 8.88 4.73
C SER A 31 12.97 9.02 5.44
N PHE A 32 13.48 7.94 6.00
CA PHE A 32 14.73 7.94 6.77
C PHE A 32 15.48 6.60 6.67
N TRP A 33 16.80 6.68 6.81
CA TRP A 33 17.64 5.50 6.97
C TRP A 33 17.57 5.00 8.42
N SER A 34 17.20 3.74 8.63
CA SER A 34 17.09 3.17 9.98
C SER A 34 18.26 2.25 10.36
N GLY A 35 19.01 1.72 9.38
CA GLY A 35 19.99 0.64 9.61
C GLY A 35 19.38 -0.67 10.12
N MET A 36 18.05 -0.75 10.21
CA MET A 36 17.35 -1.86 10.83
C MET A 36 17.47 -3.12 9.96
N PRO A 37 17.81 -4.30 10.51
CA PRO A 37 17.72 -5.56 9.77
C PRO A 37 16.28 -5.90 9.38
N ARG A 38 16.08 -6.67 8.31
CA ARG A 38 14.76 -7.06 7.77
C ARG A 38 13.79 -7.59 8.84
N GLU A 39 14.25 -8.53 9.67
CA GLU A 39 13.44 -9.09 10.77
C GLU A 39 13.05 -8.07 11.86
N HIS A 40 13.92 -7.10 12.13
CA HIS A 40 13.58 -6.01 13.03
C HIS A 40 12.55 -5.08 12.39
N PHE A 41 12.66 -4.81 11.09
CA PHE A 41 11.69 -4.02 10.35
C PHE A 41 10.31 -4.67 10.36
N HIS A 42 10.25 -5.99 10.20
CA HIS A 42 8.99 -6.74 10.30
C HIS A 42 8.29 -6.53 11.65
N ARG A 43 9.04 -6.61 12.76
CA ARG A 43 8.49 -6.34 14.09
C ARG A 43 8.08 -4.88 14.27
N PHE A 44 8.84 -3.94 13.71
CA PHE A 44 8.49 -2.53 13.73
C PHE A 44 7.18 -2.29 12.98
N LEU A 45 7.02 -2.84 11.77
CA LEU A 45 5.80 -2.72 10.98
C LEU A 45 4.57 -3.26 11.74
N LEU A 46 4.68 -4.46 12.33
CA LEU A 46 3.57 -5.09 13.05
C LEU A 46 3.19 -4.38 14.36
N ARG A 47 4.09 -3.60 14.95
CA ARG A 47 3.83 -2.80 16.17
C ARG A 47 3.22 -1.44 15.90
N ASN A 48 3.17 -1.01 14.64
CA ASN A 48 2.68 0.30 14.22
C ASN A 48 1.60 0.14 13.14
N PRO A 49 0.48 -0.54 13.45
CA PRO A 49 -0.54 -0.89 12.46
C PRO A 49 -1.27 0.32 11.88
N ASP A 50 -1.29 1.44 12.60
CA ASP A 50 -2.00 2.66 12.20
C ASP A 50 -1.32 3.41 11.06
N PHE A 51 -0.08 3.05 10.72
CA PHE A 51 0.70 3.68 9.67
C PHE A 51 0.88 2.77 8.45
N LYS A 52 0.81 3.37 7.26
CA LYS A 52 1.36 2.75 6.04
C LYS A 52 2.87 2.97 6.05
N ILE A 53 3.60 1.93 6.43
CA ILE A 53 5.07 1.92 6.50
C ILE A 53 5.58 0.93 5.46
N GLU A 54 6.57 1.37 4.69
CA GLU A 54 7.26 0.57 3.67
C GLU A 54 8.77 0.67 3.86
N ARG A 55 9.50 -0.33 3.35
CA ARG A 55 10.96 -0.37 3.35
C ARG A 55 11.44 -0.65 1.93
N ASP A 56 12.36 0.16 1.42
CA ASP A 56 12.96 -0.08 0.11
C ASP A 56 14.12 -1.11 0.17
N LYS A 57 14.63 -1.51 -1.01
CA LYS A 57 15.73 -2.48 -1.14
C LYS A 57 17.06 -2.02 -0.54
N HIS A 58 17.22 -0.72 -0.34
CA HIS A 58 18.39 -0.15 0.31
C HIS A 58 18.23 -0.13 1.83
N GLY A 59 16.99 -0.28 2.33
CA GLY A 59 16.55 -0.33 3.72
C GLY A 59 16.09 1.02 4.28
N TYR A 60 15.87 2.02 3.42
CA TYR A 60 15.18 3.24 3.82
C TYR A 60 13.73 2.90 4.16
N ILE A 61 13.25 3.50 5.25
CA ILE A 61 11.87 3.36 5.69
C ILE A 61 11.12 4.61 5.25
N THR A 62 9.95 4.42 4.65
CA THR A 62 8.98 5.48 4.36
C THR A 62 7.73 5.25 5.19
N ILE A 63 7.31 6.29 5.91
CA ILE A 63 6.05 6.33 6.66
C ILE A 63 5.16 7.34 5.94
N HIS A 64 4.04 6.85 5.42
CA HIS A 64 3.14 7.63 4.59
C HIS A 64 2.10 8.37 5.45
N PRO A 65 1.63 9.55 5.00
CA PRO A 65 0.52 10.24 5.66
C PRO A 65 -0.76 9.41 5.59
N PRO A 66 -1.76 9.69 6.44
CA PRO A 66 -3.10 9.18 6.24
C PRO A 66 -3.64 9.61 4.86
N MET A 67 -4.48 8.76 4.28
CA MET A 67 -5.14 9.09 3.02
C MET A 67 -6.18 10.20 3.19
N THR A 68 -6.34 11.03 2.16
CA THR A 68 -7.47 11.97 2.08
C THR A 68 -8.78 11.24 1.80
N TYR A 69 -9.92 11.93 2.01
CA TYR A 69 -11.27 11.39 1.78
C TYR A 69 -11.44 10.78 0.38
N ASP A 70 -11.10 11.51 -0.68
CA ASP A 70 -11.25 11.00 -2.05
C ASP A 70 -10.29 9.84 -2.34
N SER A 71 -9.05 9.93 -1.84
CA SER A 71 -8.04 8.90 -2.08
C SER A 71 -8.45 7.57 -1.45
N SER A 72 -8.99 7.60 -0.22
CA SER A 72 -9.50 6.40 0.45
C SER A 72 -10.76 5.86 -0.23
N PHE A 73 -11.62 6.73 -0.76
CA PHE A 73 -12.77 6.30 -1.56
C PHE A 73 -12.36 5.55 -2.81
N TYR A 74 -11.47 6.10 -3.64
CA TYR A 74 -11.03 5.45 -4.88
C TYR A 74 -10.24 4.17 -4.62
N GLU A 75 -9.34 4.14 -3.62
CA GLU A 75 -8.68 2.90 -3.18
C GLU A 75 -9.73 1.83 -2.80
N GLY A 76 -10.71 2.21 -1.98
CA GLY A 76 -11.77 1.32 -1.53
C GLY A 76 -12.59 0.72 -2.66
N ILE A 77 -12.98 1.53 -3.66
CA ILE A 77 -13.69 1.05 -4.85
C ILE A 77 -12.82 0.07 -5.64
N ALA A 78 -11.57 0.44 -5.90
CA ALA A 78 -10.67 -0.35 -6.72
C ALA A 78 -10.38 -1.71 -6.07
N PHE A 79 -10.12 -1.74 -4.76
CA PHE A 79 -9.95 -2.98 -4.00
C PHE A 79 -11.25 -3.81 -3.94
N THR A 80 -12.42 -3.17 -3.81
CA THR A 80 -13.72 -3.86 -3.80
C THR A 80 -13.95 -4.62 -5.11
N LEU A 81 -13.61 -4.01 -6.26
CA LEU A 81 -13.72 -4.66 -7.57
C LEU A 81 -12.80 -5.89 -7.67
N LEU A 82 -11.54 -5.75 -7.24
CA LEU A 82 -10.57 -6.86 -7.19
C LEU A 82 -11.07 -7.99 -6.28
N SER A 83 -11.51 -7.66 -5.07
CA SER A 83 -12.01 -8.61 -4.08
C SER A 83 -13.23 -9.37 -4.60
N ASN A 84 -14.19 -8.67 -5.18
CA ASN A 84 -15.38 -9.29 -5.77
C ASN A 84 -15.05 -10.24 -6.92
N TRP A 85 -14.14 -9.85 -7.81
CA TRP A 85 -13.66 -10.73 -8.86
C TRP A 85 -12.95 -11.96 -8.28
N SER A 86 -12.08 -11.78 -7.28
CA SER A 86 -11.36 -12.89 -6.64
C SER A 86 -12.29 -13.84 -5.91
N LEU A 87 -13.34 -13.35 -5.24
CA LEU A 87 -14.33 -14.18 -4.55
C LEU A 87 -15.12 -15.05 -5.52
N LYS A 88 -15.54 -14.47 -6.66
CA LYS A 88 -16.19 -15.22 -7.75
C LYS A 88 -15.25 -16.27 -8.36
N ASN A 89 -13.95 -16.01 -8.33
CA ASN A 89 -12.90 -16.86 -8.90
C ASN A 89 -12.00 -17.52 -7.84
N ARG A 90 -12.53 -17.84 -6.64
CA ARG A 90 -11.72 -18.30 -5.48
C ARG A 90 -10.83 -19.52 -5.75
N LYS A 91 -11.14 -20.31 -6.78
CA LYS A 91 -10.32 -21.46 -7.20
C LYS A 91 -9.02 -21.04 -7.90
N LEU A 92 -8.94 -19.81 -8.40
CA LEU A 92 -7.75 -19.27 -9.06
C LEU A 92 -6.79 -18.63 -8.07
N GLY A 93 -7.30 -18.02 -6.98
CA GLY A 93 -6.48 -17.31 -6.01
C GLY A 93 -7.28 -16.40 -5.08
N LEU A 94 -6.55 -15.56 -4.34
CA LEU A 94 -7.06 -14.74 -3.24
C LEU A 94 -6.59 -13.28 -3.37
N ALA A 95 -7.51 -12.34 -3.16
CA ALA A 95 -7.21 -10.91 -3.05
C ALA A 95 -6.82 -10.53 -1.61
N PHE A 96 -5.95 -9.54 -1.50
CA PHE A 96 -5.40 -9.01 -0.25
C PHE A 96 -5.60 -7.51 -0.20
N SER A 97 -6.05 -7.02 0.96
CA SER A 97 -6.36 -5.61 1.19
C SER A 97 -5.10 -4.74 1.20
N PRO A 98 -5.26 -3.40 1.11
CA PRO A 98 -4.16 -2.43 1.20
C PRO A 98 -3.28 -2.55 2.46
N SER A 99 -3.79 -3.20 3.51
CA SER A 99 -3.06 -3.41 4.77
C SER A 99 -2.01 -4.53 4.67
N ALA A 100 -2.12 -5.42 3.67
CA ALA A 100 -1.20 -6.55 3.51
C ALA A 100 0.19 -6.08 3.07
N ALA A 101 1.20 -6.47 3.85
CA ALA A 101 2.60 -6.22 3.52
C ALA A 101 3.22 -7.46 2.85
N PHE A 102 3.94 -7.24 1.77
CA PHE A 102 4.66 -8.26 1.01
C PHE A 102 6.15 -8.04 1.13
N ASP A 103 6.85 -9.10 1.52
CA ASP A 103 8.28 -9.11 1.71
C ASP A 103 8.95 -9.68 0.45
N LEU A 104 9.67 -8.83 -0.29
CA LEU A 104 10.09 -9.09 -1.67
C LEU A 104 11.51 -9.65 -1.76
N PRO A 105 11.88 -10.34 -2.87
CA PRO A 105 13.20 -10.95 -3.04
C PRO A 105 14.39 -10.00 -2.88
N ASP A 106 14.26 -8.74 -3.29
CA ASP A 106 15.31 -7.73 -3.16
C ASP A 106 15.50 -7.19 -1.72
N GLY A 107 14.73 -7.70 -0.75
CA GLY A 107 14.79 -7.30 0.66
C GLY A 107 13.95 -6.07 1.01
N SER A 108 13.20 -5.53 0.06
CA SER A 108 12.18 -4.52 0.30
C SER A 108 10.90 -5.14 0.87
N THR A 109 10.09 -4.32 1.54
CA THR A 109 8.78 -4.70 2.04
C THR A 109 7.79 -3.60 1.70
N HIS A 110 6.79 -3.93 0.89
CA HIS A 110 5.85 -2.96 0.32
C HIS A 110 4.40 -3.36 0.55
N LYS A 111 3.52 -2.35 0.53
CA LYS A 111 2.07 -2.51 0.53
C LYS A 111 1.54 -1.98 -0.80
N ALA A 112 0.76 -2.81 -1.49
CA ALA A 112 0.00 -2.38 -2.66
C ALA A 112 -1.39 -1.95 -2.22
N ASP A 113 -2.06 -1.11 -3.01
CA ASP A 113 -3.45 -0.67 -2.75
C ASP A 113 -4.49 -1.75 -3.12
N GLY A 114 -3.99 -2.88 -3.62
CA GLY A 114 -4.69 -4.14 -3.76
C GLY A 114 -3.74 -5.16 -4.34
N ALA A 115 -3.77 -6.38 -3.85
CA ALA A 115 -2.92 -7.45 -4.36
C ALA A 115 -3.72 -8.74 -4.55
N TRP A 116 -3.24 -9.60 -5.43
CA TRP A 116 -3.80 -10.92 -5.62
C TRP A 116 -2.69 -11.95 -5.81
N ILE A 117 -2.86 -13.11 -5.17
CA ILE A 117 -1.96 -14.25 -5.30
C ILE A 117 -2.73 -15.45 -5.82
N SER A 118 -2.10 -16.23 -6.70
CA SER A 118 -2.65 -17.48 -7.19
C SER A 118 -2.82 -18.49 -6.05
N ILE A 119 -3.80 -19.37 -6.21
CA ILE A 119 -4.10 -20.42 -5.24
C ILE A 119 -2.90 -21.37 -5.08
N GLU A 120 -2.10 -21.54 -6.13
CA GLU A 120 -0.89 -22.36 -6.10
C GLU A 120 0.16 -21.78 -5.17
N LYS A 121 0.43 -20.46 -5.26
CA LYS A 121 1.34 -19.81 -4.32
C LYS A 121 0.81 -19.86 -2.89
N HIS A 122 -0.49 -19.58 -2.70
CA HIS A 122 -1.11 -19.66 -1.37
C HIS A 122 -0.98 -21.04 -0.71
N LYS A 123 -1.24 -22.12 -1.47
CA LYS A 123 -1.16 -23.50 -0.97
C LYS A 123 0.25 -23.98 -0.66
N ARG A 124 1.28 -23.35 -1.24
CA ARG A 124 2.68 -23.65 -0.92
C ARG A 124 3.11 -23.05 0.42
N MET A 125 2.40 -22.04 0.92
CA MET A 125 2.69 -21.45 2.22
C MET A 125 2.16 -22.34 3.35
N THR A 126 2.97 -22.48 4.39
CA THR A 126 2.57 -23.04 5.68
C THR A 126 1.68 -22.06 6.43
N GLU A 127 0.96 -22.55 7.46
CA GLU A 127 0.15 -21.68 8.31
C GLU A 127 1.00 -20.65 9.06
N GLU A 128 2.20 -21.03 9.51
CA GLU A 128 3.11 -20.14 10.24
C GLU A 128 3.71 -19.04 9.36
N GLU A 129 3.95 -19.30 8.07
CA GLU A 129 4.34 -18.27 7.12
C GLU A 129 3.20 -17.27 6.88
N ARG A 130 1.94 -17.73 6.88
CA ARG A 130 0.77 -16.86 6.70
C ARG A 130 0.43 -15.99 7.92
N LYS A 131 0.96 -16.30 9.11
CA LYS A 131 0.80 -15.50 10.33
C LYS A 131 1.83 -14.36 10.45
N LYS A 132 2.78 -14.27 9.51
CA LYS A 132 3.85 -13.26 9.47
C LYS A 132 3.65 -12.32 8.28
N ILE A 133 4.53 -11.34 8.14
CA ILE A 133 4.68 -10.62 6.87
C ILE A 133 5.14 -11.65 5.83
N ALA A 134 4.36 -11.79 4.77
CA ALA A 134 4.51 -12.89 3.84
C ALA A 134 5.67 -12.63 2.87
N ALA A 135 6.66 -13.51 2.86
CA ALA A 135 7.74 -13.55 1.87
C ALA A 135 7.24 -14.16 0.55
N ILE A 136 6.30 -13.46 -0.09
CA ILE A 136 5.62 -13.89 -1.30
C ILE A 136 5.46 -12.71 -2.26
N VAL A 137 5.82 -12.94 -3.52
CA VAL A 137 5.59 -11.98 -4.58
C VAL A 137 4.15 -12.13 -5.09
N PRO A 138 3.32 -11.08 -5.04
CA PRO A 138 1.98 -11.12 -5.62
C PRO A 138 2.00 -11.46 -7.11
N ASP A 139 0.97 -12.14 -7.61
CA ASP A 139 0.82 -12.34 -9.05
C ASP A 139 0.27 -11.06 -9.72
N PHE A 140 -0.59 -10.33 -9.01
CA PHE A 140 -1.14 -9.06 -9.44
C PHE A 140 -1.09 -8.03 -8.32
N VAL A 141 -0.82 -6.76 -8.68
CA VAL A 141 -0.94 -5.61 -7.77
C VAL A 141 -1.64 -4.45 -8.46
N MET A 142 -2.25 -3.59 -7.66
CA MET A 142 -2.73 -2.28 -8.09
C MET A 142 -2.24 -1.19 -7.14
N GLU A 143 -1.91 -0.03 -7.72
CA GLU A 143 -1.62 1.22 -7.02
C GLU A 143 -2.62 2.27 -7.51
N VAL A 144 -3.22 3.01 -6.60
CA VAL A 144 -4.21 4.05 -6.89
C VAL A 144 -3.60 5.39 -6.50
N ARG A 145 -3.41 6.26 -7.49
CA ARG A 145 -2.77 7.56 -7.29
C ARG A 145 -3.64 8.45 -6.39
N SER A 146 -3.06 8.91 -5.28
CA SER A 146 -3.63 9.97 -4.45
C SER A 146 -3.27 11.37 -4.95
N GLN A 147 -3.93 12.40 -4.43
CA GLN A 147 -3.64 13.80 -4.81
C GLN A 147 -2.21 14.24 -4.48
N THR A 148 -1.62 13.69 -3.41
CA THR A 148 -0.26 14.03 -2.97
C THR A 148 0.82 13.22 -3.69
N ASP A 149 0.43 12.19 -4.44
CA ASP A 149 1.36 11.35 -5.17
C ASP A 149 1.91 12.01 -6.43
N ARG A 150 3.22 11.85 -6.59
CA ARG A 150 3.92 12.14 -7.84
C ARG A 150 3.80 10.92 -8.74
N ILE A 151 3.10 11.09 -9.86
CA ILE A 151 2.90 10.01 -10.84
C ILE A 151 4.23 9.37 -11.28
N SER A 152 5.31 10.15 -11.43
CA SER A 152 6.63 9.62 -11.78
C SER A 152 7.21 8.68 -10.72
N LYS A 153 6.96 8.93 -9.43
CA LYS A 153 7.36 8.02 -8.35
C LYS A 153 6.56 6.72 -8.40
N LEU A 154 5.26 6.80 -8.65
CA LEU A 154 4.41 5.61 -8.78
C LEU A 154 4.83 4.76 -9.98
N LYS A 155 5.03 5.37 -11.17
CA LYS A 155 5.56 4.64 -12.35
C LYS A 155 6.88 3.94 -12.05
N LYS A 156 7.79 4.60 -11.33
CA LYS A 156 9.04 3.98 -10.86
C LYS A 156 8.78 2.80 -9.92
N LYS A 157 7.85 2.92 -8.96
CA LYS A 157 7.45 1.80 -8.08
C LYS A 157 6.92 0.61 -8.89
N MET A 158 6.11 0.86 -9.93
CA MET A 158 5.61 -0.21 -10.80
C MET A 158 6.76 -1.00 -11.45
N GLU A 159 7.74 -0.29 -12.00
CA GLU A 159 8.84 -0.90 -12.75
C GLU A 159 9.94 -1.48 -11.84
N ASP A 160 10.49 -0.65 -10.97
CA ASP A 160 11.71 -0.94 -10.19
C ASP A 160 11.44 -1.75 -8.93
N THR A 161 10.18 -1.77 -8.45
CA THR A 161 9.78 -2.54 -7.28
C THR A 161 8.92 -3.72 -7.71
N TRP A 162 7.72 -3.49 -8.24
CA TRP A 162 6.77 -4.58 -8.46
C TRP A 162 7.19 -5.53 -9.59
N ILE A 163 7.36 -5.02 -10.81
CA ILE A 163 7.73 -5.85 -11.97
C ILE A 163 9.13 -6.45 -11.78
N ALA A 164 10.11 -5.66 -11.33
CA ALA A 164 11.48 -6.13 -11.07
C ALA A 164 11.57 -7.27 -10.05
N ASN A 165 10.65 -7.33 -9.07
CA ASN A 165 10.59 -8.42 -8.09
C ASN A 165 9.71 -9.60 -8.54
N GLY A 166 9.18 -9.59 -9.77
CA GLY A 166 8.47 -10.72 -10.37
C GLY A 166 6.95 -10.67 -10.27
N VAL A 167 6.35 -9.51 -9.97
CA VAL A 167 4.90 -9.32 -10.14
C VAL A 167 4.56 -9.48 -11.63
N ARG A 168 3.51 -10.25 -11.94
CA ARG A 168 3.20 -10.62 -13.32
C ARG A 168 2.42 -9.54 -14.07
N LEU A 169 1.51 -8.89 -13.36
CA LEU A 169 0.65 -7.84 -13.87
C LEU A 169 0.50 -6.77 -12.79
N ALA A 170 0.74 -5.51 -13.13
CA ALA A 170 0.64 -4.41 -12.18
C ALA A 170 -0.14 -3.25 -12.81
N TRP A 171 -1.15 -2.74 -12.11
CA TRP A 171 -1.97 -1.62 -12.56
C TRP A 171 -1.65 -0.36 -11.75
N LEU A 172 -1.45 0.76 -12.44
CA LEU A 172 -1.39 2.07 -11.83
C LEU A 172 -2.60 2.85 -12.30
N ILE A 173 -3.48 3.22 -11.37
CA ILE A 173 -4.75 3.88 -11.66
C ILE A 173 -4.64 5.32 -11.20
N ASP A 174 -4.87 6.27 -12.10
CA ASP A 174 -4.92 7.70 -11.81
C ASP A 174 -6.35 8.21 -12.00
N PRO A 175 -7.17 8.19 -10.92
CA PRO A 175 -8.55 8.67 -10.98
C PRO A 175 -8.62 10.20 -11.19
N ILE A 176 -7.55 10.95 -10.94
CA ILE A 176 -7.52 12.41 -11.10
C ILE A 176 -7.46 12.80 -12.57
N LYS A 177 -6.76 11.98 -13.37
CA LYS A 177 -6.60 12.20 -14.82
C LYS A 177 -7.36 11.20 -15.68
N GLU A 178 -8.12 10.29 -15.07
CA GLU A 178 -8.82 9.20 -15.74
C GLU A 178 -7.87 8.39 -16.65
N LYS A 179 -6.66 8.13 -16.14
CA LYS A 179 -5.60 7.36 -16.84
C LYS A 179 -5.14 6.15 -16.06
N ALA A 180 -4.96 5.03 -16.73
CA ALA A 180 -4.41 3.84 -16.11
C ALA A 180 -3.23 3.33 -16.93
N TRP A 181 -2.26 2.72 -16.26
CA TRP A 181 -1.14 2.06 -16.89
C TRP A 181 -1.12 0.60 -16.48
N VAL A 182 -0.98 -0.28 -17.47
CA VAL A 182 -0.84 -1.72 -17.29
C VAL A 182 0.60 -2.10 -17.56
N TYR A 183 1.27 -2.64 -16.54
CA TYR A 183 2.63 -3.16 -16.62
C TYR A 183 2.57 -4.68 -16.57
N ARG A 184 3.30 -5.34 -17.47
CA ARG A 184 3.37 -6.81 -17.55
C ARG A 184 4.81 -7.27 -17.37
N GLN A 185 4.98 -8.51 -16.90
CA GLN A 185 6.28 -9.11 -16.63
C GLN A 185 7.21 -9.17 -17.85
N ASP A 186 6.64 -9.28 -19.04
CA ASP A 186 7.38 -9.28 -20.31
C ASP A 186 7.91 -7.89 -20.71
N GLY A 187 7.66 -6.87 -19.88
CA GLY A 187 8.08 -5.49 -20.11
C GLY A 187 7.09 -4.68 -20.96
N THR A 188 6.00 -5.29 -21.44
CA THR A 188 4.98 -4.55 -22.19
C THR A 188 4.22 -3.60 -21.27
N LYS A 189 3.95 -2.41 -21.80
CA LYS A 189 3.26 -1.32 -21.11
C LYS A 189 2.11 -0.83 -21.99
N GLU A 190 0.97 -0.60 -21.38
CA GLU A 190 -0.23 -0.08 -22.03
C GLU A 190 -0.77 1.08 -21.21
N GLU A 191 -1.21 2.14 -21.89
CA GLU A 191 -1.89 3.28 -21.28
C GLU A 191 -3.35 3.25 -21.72
N ILE A 192 -4.25 3.36 -20.74
CA ILE A 192 -5.70 3.43 -20.92
C ILE A 192 -6.12 4.84 -20.50
N GLU A 193 -6.95 5.48 -21.32
CA GLU A 193 -7.47 6.82 -21.06
C GLU A 193 -9.00 6.79 -21.01
N ASN A 194 -9.60 7.74 -20.30
CA ASN A 194 -11.05 7.96 -20.20
C ASN A 194 -11.79 6.72 -19.67
N PHE A 195 -11.22 6.03 -18.68
CA PHE A 195 -11.96 5.00 -17.96
C PHE A 195 -12.88 5.70 -16.95
N SER A 196 -14.17 5.36 -16.99
CA SER A 196 -15.22 5.88 -16.11
C SER A 196 -15.80 4.76 -15.24
#